data_AF-A0A1Q3WZU3-F1
#
_entry.id   AF-A0A1Q3WZU3-F1
#
_cell.length_a   1.000
_cell.length_b   1.000
_cell.length_c   1.000
_cell.angle_alpha   90.00
_cell.angle_beta   90.00
_cell.angle_gamma   90.00
#
_symmetry.space_group_name_H-M   'P 1'
#
loop_
_entity.id
_entity.type
_entity.pdbx_description
1 polymer ?
#
loop_
_entity_poly.entity_id
_entity_poly.type
_entity_poly.pdbx_seq_one_letter_code
_entity_poly.pdbx_strand_id
1 'polypeptide(L)'
;MKRTHIILTIISLLLSLACAKRPVISCDIPADFPEARRQQLAGIFEKGKELYKINCSECHGIYGRGKDSIPNFGKEQFDNYKAKFLMGDPRNHAVLRKMNGEQLDQIFIFLRYKKVSWPGKKDEQKT
;
A
#
# COMPACT_ATOMS: atom_id res chain seq x y z
N MET A 1 47.20 3.71 -10.74
CA MET A 1 46.54 2.39 -10.63
C MET A 1 46.21 2.00 -9.19
N LYS A 2 47.15 1.99 -8.22
CA LYS A 2 46.83 1.60 -6.81
C LYS A 2 45.76 2.47 -6.12
N ARG A 3 45.80 3.80 -6.29
CA ARG A 3 44.80 4.72 -5.71
C ARG A 3 43.40 4.54 -6.31
N THR A 4 43.30 4.31 -7.62
CA THR A 4 42.03 4.02 -8.29
C THR A 4 41.45 2.69 -7.84
N HIS A 5 42.27 1.66 -7.64
CA HIS A 5 41.79 0.39 -7.06
C HIS A 5 41.33 0.53 -5.60
N ILE A 6 42.02 1.31 -4.77
CA ILE A 6 41.61 1.58 -3.38
C ILE A 6 40.27 2.34 -3.32
N ILE A 7 40.08 3.32 -4.21
CA ILE A 7 38.81 4.07 -4.27
C ILE A 7 37.67 3.14 -4.71
N LEU A 8 37.89 2.28 -5.71
CA LEU A 8 36.89 1.33 -6.19
C LEU A 8 36.51 0.28 -5.12
N THR A 9 37.46 -0.20 -4.32
CA THR A 9 37.15 -1.15 -3.23
C THR A 9 36.38 -0.48 -2.09
N ILE A 10 36.70 0.77 -1.74
CA ILE A 10 35.95 1.53 -0.72
C ILE A 10 34.52 1.82 -1.20
N ILE A 11 34.32 2.22 -2.46
CA ILE A 11 32.98 2.45 -3.02
C ILE A 11 32.16 1.14 -3.01
N SER A 12 32.76 0.02 -3.40
CA SER A 12 32.10 -1.31 -3.37
C SER A 12 31.72 -1.74 -1.95
N LEU A 13 32.60 -1.52 -0.98
CA LEU A 13 32.34 -1.80 0.43
C LEU A 13 31.22 -0.91 1.00
N LEU A 14 31.23 0.39 0.67
CA LEU A 14 30.19 1.34 1.09
C LEU A 14 28.82 1.03 0.45
N LEU A 15 28.80 0.60 -0.81
CA LEU A 15 27.56 0.18 -1.50
C LEU A 15 26.93 -1.06 -0.86
N SER A 16 27.76 -1.96 -0.30
CA SER A 16 27.33 -3.18 0.39
C SER A 16 26.68 -2.90 1.75
N LEU A 17 27.06 -1.79 2.41
CA LEU A 17 26.53 -1.37 3.72
C LEU A 17 25.18 -0.64 3.62
N ALA A 18 24.77 -0.20 2.42
CA ALA A 18 23.55 0.58 2.21
C ALA A 18 22.28 -0.30 2.04
N CYS A 19 22.10 -1.32 2.89
CA CYS A 19 20.88 -2.14 2.89
C CYS A 19 19.75 -1.40 3.63
N ALA A 20 19.15 -0.39 2.98
CA ALA A 20 17.97 0.29 3.51
C ALA A 20 16.79 -0.69 3.58
N LYS A 21 16.39 -1.09 4.79
CA LYS A 21 15.25 -1.99 5.00
C LYS A 21 13.97 -1.34 4.48
N ARG A 22 13.30 -1.99 3.52
CA ARG A 22 12.11 -1.46 2.85
C ARG A 22 10.82 -1.90 3.58
N PRO A 23 9.77 -1.07 3.59
CA PRO A 23 8.47 -1.48 4.11
C PRO A 23 7.89 -2.60 3.26
N VAL A 24 7.11 -3.47 3.89
CA VAL A 24 6.41 -4.58 3.23
C VAL A 24 4.91 -4.40 3.41
N ILE A 25 4.15 -4.75 2.36
CA ILE A 25 2.69 -4.83 2.41
C ILE A 25 2.31 -6.31 2.46
N SER A 26 1.56 -6.69 3.50
CA SER A 26 0.92 -8.00 3.62
C SER A 26 -0.60 -7.89 3.50
N CYS A 27 -1.23 -9.02 3.15
CA CYS A 27 -2.67 -9.18 3.10
C CYS A 27 -3.15 -9.77 4.43
N ASP A 28 -3.91 -9.00 5.20
CA ASP A 28 -4.38 -9.33 6.55
C ASP A 28 -5.88 -9.66 6.52
N ILE A 29 -6.24 -10.80 5.91
CA ILE A 29 -7.62 -11.28 5.87
C ILE A 29 -7.91 -12.07 7.17
N PRO A 30 -8.98 -11.74 7.91
CA PRO A 30 -9.36 -12.42 9.14
C PRO A 30 -9.51 -13.95 9.00
N ALA A 31 -9.07 -14.67 10.04
CA ALA A 31 -9.01 -16.14 10.03
C ALA A 31 -10.37 -16.84 10.15
N ASP A 32 -11.41 -16.12 10.57
CA ASP A 32 -12.80 -16.58 10.63
C ASP A 32 -13.43 -16.77 9.24
N PHE A 33 -12.79 -16.27 8.18
CA PHE A 33 -13.24 -16.49 6.81
C PHE A 33 -12.88 -17.93 6.35
N PRO A 34 -13.80 -18.63 5.65
CA PRO A 34 -13.51 -19.92 5.04
C PRO A 34 -12.28 -19.86 4.12
N GLU A 35 -11.48 -20.92 4.07
CA GLU A 35 -10.23 -20.93 3.32
C GLU A 35 -10.39 -20.55 1.83
N ALA A 36 -11.36 -21.15 1.15
CA ALA A 36 -11.66 -20.82 -0.25
C ALA A 36 -11.96 -19.32 -0.43
N ARG A 37 -12.66 -18.71 0.53
CA ARG A 37 -12.95 -17.28 0.52
C ARG A 37 -11.69 -16.45 0.76
N ARG A 38 -10.81 -16.87 1.68
CA ARG A 38 -9.51 -16.21 1.92
C ARG A 38 -8.63 -16.25 0.67
N GLN A 39 -8.54 -17.39 0.00
CA GLN A 39 -7.77 -17.53 -1.25
C GLN A 39 -8.33 -16.63 -2.36
N GLN A 40 -9.66 -16.60 -2.53
CA GLN A 40 -10.31 -15.70 -3.47
C GLN A 40 -9.98 -14.23 -3.16
N LEU A 41 -10.14 -13.81 -1.90
CA LEU A 41 -9.86 -12.44 -1.46
C LEU A 41 -8.38 -12.06 -1.63
N ALA A 42 -7.46 -13.00 -1.39
CA ALA A 42 -6.03 -12.77 -1.62
C ALA A 42 -5.72 -12.51 -3.10
N GLY A 43 -6.36 -13.25 -4.02
CA GLY A 43 -6.24 -12.99 -5.46
C GLY A 43 -6.78 -11.61 -5.87
N ILE A 44 -7.92 -11.21 -5.30
CA ILE A 44 -8.51 -9.87 -5.53
C ILE A 44 -7.63 -8.78 -4.94
N PHE A 45 -7.06 -9.01 -3.75
CA PHE A 45 -6.14 -8.10 -3.07
C PHE A 45 -4.92 -7.77 -3.92
N GLU A 46 -4.26 -8.76 -4.51
CA GLU A 46 -3.07 -8.50 -5.36
C GLU A 46 -3.44 -7.72 -6.63
N LYS A 47 -4.60 -8.00 -7.26
CA LYS A 47 -5.09 -7.18 -8.38
C LYS A 47 -5.32 -5.72 -7.96
N GLY A 48 -5.97 -5.52 -6.80
CA GLY A 48 -6.23 -4.19 -6.25
C GLY A 48 -4.97 -3.41 -5.91
N LYS A 49 -3.94 -4.10 -5.41
CA LYS A 49 -2.62 -3.53 -5.11
C LYS A 49 -1.95 -2.96 -6.36
N GLU A 50 -1.96 -3.69 -7.47
CA GLU A 50 -1.39 -3.20 -8.73
C GLU A 50 -2.18 -2.02 -9.30
N LEU A 51 -3.51 -2.10 -9.28
CA LEU A 51 -4.36 -0.98 -9.68
C LEU A 51 -4.11 0.28 -8.83
N TYR A 52 -4.02 0.13 -7.50
CA TYR A 52 -3.73 1.23 -6.60
C TYR A 52 -2.33 1.81 -6.85
N LYS A 53 -1.34 0.95 -7.09
CA LYS A 53 0.04 1.36 -7.39
C LYS A 53 0.07 2.26 -8.62
N ILE A 54 -0.62 1.88 -9.69
CA ILE A 54 -0.65 2.62 -10.95
C ILE A 54 -1.45 3.92 -10.84
N ASN A 55 -2.61 3.90 -10.16
CA ASN A 55 -3.59 4.98 -10.27
C ASN A 55 -3.67 5.91 -9.05
N CYS A 56 -3.18 5.48 -7.88
CA CYS A 56 -3.45 6.16 -6.61
C CYS A 56 -2.17 6.47 -5.84
N SER A 57 -1.14 5.63 -5.96
CA SER A 57 0.03 5.68 -5.08
C SER A 57 0.90 6.92 -5.23
N GLU A 58 0.86 7.59 -6.38
CA GLU A 58 1.62 8.84 -6.60
C GLU A 58 1.17 9.95 -5.63
N CYS A 59 -0.12 10.02 -5.32
CA CYS A 59 -0.66 11.02 -4.40
C CYS A 59 -0.84 10.46 -2.98
N HIS A 60 -1.41 9.26 -2.86
CA HIS A 60 -1.80 8.70 -1.57
C HIS A 60 -0.76 7.79 -0.93
N GLY A 61 0.35 7.47 -1.62
CA GLY A 61 1.38 6.56 -1.12
C GLY A 61 0.89 5.12 -0.96
N ILE A 62 1.72 4.14 -1.35
CA ILE A 62 1.37 2.73 -1.16
C ILE A 62 1.70 2.21 0.25
N TYR A 63 2.70 2.80 0.90
CA TYR A 63 3.14 2.44 2.26
C TYR A 63 2.65 3.43 3.34
N GLY A 64 1.63 4.24 3.03
CA GLY A 64 1.15 5.30 3.94
C GLY A 64 2.05 6.54 4.01
N ARG A 65 2.84 6.79 2.96
CA ARG A 65 3.68 8.00 2.79
C ARG A 65 3.41 8.62 1.42
N GLY A 66 2.23 9.21 1.25
CA GLY A 66 1.86 10.03 0.10
C GLY A 66 2.33 11.48 0.23
N LYS A 67 1.77 12.38 -0.59
CA LYS A 67 2.03 13.82 -0.53
C LYS A 67 1.50 14.40 0.79
N ASP A 68 2.23 15.32 1.43
CA ASP A 68 1.94 15.79 2.80
C ASP A 68 0.52 16.34 3.01
N SER A 69 -0.06 17.02 2.01
CA SER A 69 -1.42 17.58 2.06
C SER A 69 -2.51 16.61 1.58
N ILE A 70 -2.16 15.38 1.20
CA ILE A 70 -3.09 14.36 0.72
C ILE A 70 -3.21 13.25 1.77
N PRO A 71 -4.42 13.02 2.34
CA PRO A 71 -4.61 11.92 3.27
C PRO A 71 -4.25 10.58 2.63
N ASN A 72 -3.49 9.76 3.34
CA ASN A 72 -3.33 8.37 2.95
C ASN A 72 -4.64 7.61 3.20
N PHE A 73 -4.85 6.48 2.54
CA PHE A 73 -5.94 5.57 2.88
C PHE A 73 -5.54 4.70 4.09
N GLY A 74 -5.60 5.29 5.29
CA GLY A 74 -5.67 4.52 6.54
C GLY A 74 -7.03 3.82 6.65
N LYS A 75 -7.12 2.79 7.51
CA LYS A 75 -8.34 1.97 7.64
C LYS A 75 -9.59 2.82 7.93
N GLU A 76 -9.54 3.66 8.96
CA GLU A 76 -10.67 4.52 9.35
C GLU A 76 -11.03 5.54 8.26
N GLN A 77 -10.04 6.19 7.66
CA GLN A 77 -10.25 7.16 6.58
C GLN A 77 -10.93 6.51 5.39
N PHE A 78 -10.52 5.29 5.04
CA PHE A 78 -11.13 4.52 3.97
C PHE A 78 -12.56 4.09 4.33
N ASP A 79 -12.79 3.56 5.54
CA ASP A 79 -14.12 3.14 6.00
C ASP A 79 -15.10 4.34 5.95
N ASN A 80 -14.68 5.52 6.42
CA ASN A 80 -15.47 6.76 6.35
C ASN A 80 -15.73 7.23 4.91
N TYR A 81 -14.72 7.17 4.05
CA TYR A 81 -14.86 7.53 2.65
C TYR A 81 -15.84 6.60 1.93
N LYS A 82 -15.73 5.28 2.16
CA LYS A 82 -16.64 4.26 1.62
C LYS A 82 -18.07 4.50 2.08
N ALA A 83 -18.29 4.80 3.35
CA ALA A 83 -19.62 5.11 3.87
C ALA A 83 -20.25 6.32 3.15
N LYS A 84 -19.51 7.43 3.00
CA LYS A 84 -19.98 8.62 2.27
C LYS A 84 -20.21 8.35 0.78
N PHE A 85 -19.42 7.48 0.17
CA PHE A 85 -19.64 7.04 -1.21
C PHE A 85 -20.96 6.28 -1.34
N LEU A 86 -21.25 5.34 -0.42
CA LEU A 86 -22.52 4.61 -0.39
C LEU A 86 -23.72 5.52 -0.12
N MET A 87 -23.51 6.67 0.53
CA MET A 87 -24.51 7.72 0.73
C MET A 87 -24.67 8.68 -0.46
N GLY A 88 -23.89 8.52 -1.53
CA GLY A 88 -24.00 9.34 -2.74
C GLY A 88 -23.30 10.72 -2.66
N ASP A 89 -22.29 10.90 -1.80
CA ASP A 89 -21.59 12.19 -1.69
C ASP A 89 -20.90 12.59 -3.01
N PRO A 90 -21.26 13.74 -3.62
CA PRO A 90 -20.71 14.17 -4.91
C PRO A 90 -19.22 14.49 -4.84
N ARG A 91 -18.67 14.80 -3.66
CA ARG A 91 -17.25 15.12 -3.46
C ARG A 91 -16.34 13.90 -3.56
N ASN A 92 -16.87 12.70 -3.31
CA ASN A 92 -16.09 11.47 -3.33
C ASN A 92 -15.76 10.99 -4.76
N HIS A 93 -16.48 11.45 -5.79
CA HIS A 93 -16.52 10.79 -7.09
C HIS A 93 -15.39 11.15 -8.08
N ALA A 94 -14.68 12.27 -7.91
CA ALA A 94 -13.81 12.81 -8.97
C ALA A 94 -12.66 11.89 -9.41
N VAL A 95 -12.09 11.08 -8.51
CA VAL A 95 -10.98 10.15 -8.82
C VAL A 95 -11.49 8.77 -9.25
N LEU A 96 -12.58 8.28 -8.63
CA LEU A 96 -13.09 6.93 -8.86
C LEU A 96 -13.90 6.77 -10.16
N ARG A 97 -14.44 7.87 -10.72
CA ARG A 97 -15.25 7.87 -11.96
C ARG A 97 -14.52 7.34 -13.21
N LYS A 98 -13.21 7.13 -13.14
CA LYS A 98 -12.40 6.61 -14.25
C LYS A 98 -12.25 5.10 -14.25
N MET A 99 -12.76 4.42 -13.22
CA MET A 99 -12.64 2.96 -13.05
C MET A 99 -14.01 2.30 -13.15
N ASN A 100 -14.03 1.06 -13.64
CA ASN A 100 -15.26 0.25 -13.58
C ASN A 100 -15.47 -0.31 -12.17
N GLY A 101 -16.67 -0.86 -11.91
CA GLY A 101 -17.04 -1.38 -10.59
C GLY A 101 -16.10 -2.49 -10.08
N GLU A 102 -15.63 -3.39 -10.95
CA GLU A 102 -14.74 -4.47 -10.55
C GLU A 102 -13.36 -3.97 -10.12
N GLN A 103 -12.76 -3.05 -10.89
CA GLN A 103 -11.49 -2.42 -10.55
C GLN A 103 -11.59 -1.66 -9.23
N LEU A 104 -12.72 -0.99 -9.01
CA LEU A 104 -12.98 -0.28 -7.78
C LEU A 104 -13.06 -1.22 -6.57
N ASP A 105 -13.82 -2.32 -6.72
CA ASP A 105 -13.93 -3.34 -5.69
C ASP A 105 -12.58 -3.98 -5.36
N GLN A 106 -11.75 -4.23 -6.37
CA GLN A 106 -10.38 -4.74 -6.17
C GLN A 106 -9.55 -3.77 -5.32
N ILE A 107 -9.57 -2.47 -5.63
CA ILE A 107 -8.88 -1.44 -4.84
C ILE A 107 -9.44 -1.38 -3.41
N PHE A 108 -10.75 -1.51 -3.23
CA PHE A 108 -11.37 -1.49 -1.90
C PHE A 108 -10.96 -2.69 -1.05
N ILE A 109 -10.87 -3.87 -1.65
CA ILE A 109 -10.35 -5.07 -0.97
C ILE A 109 -8.88 -4.89 -0.60
N PHE A 110 -8.06 -4.33 -1.50
CA PHE A 110 -6.68 -3.99 -1.19
C PHE A 110 -6.58 -3.03 0.00
N LEU A 111 -7.30 -1.90 -0.03
CA LEU A 111 -7.25 -0.89 1.02
C LEU A 111 -7.76 -1.41 2.36
N ARG A 112 -8.74 -2.33 2.35
CA ARG A 112 -9.30 -2.91 3.57
C ARG A 112 -8.35 -3.86 4.28
N TYR A 113 -7.64 -4.70 3.54
CA TYR A 113 -6.81 -5.76 4.13
C TYR A 113 -5.30 -5.47 4.07
N LYS A 114 -4.87 -4.30 3.58
CA LYS A 114 -3.44 -3.97 3.57
C LYS A 114 -2.93 -3.74 4.98
N LYS A 115 -1.86 -4.43 5.33
CA LYS A 115 -1.04 -4.14 6.51
C LYS A 115 0.36 -3.74 6.05
N VAL A 116 0.82 -2.56 6.46
CA VAL A 116 2.16 -2.07 6.16
C VAL A 116 3.05 -2.32 7.37
N SER A 117 4.13 -3.08 7.20
CA SER A 117 5.13 -3.30 8.25
C SER A 117 6.42 -2.55 7.92
N TRP A 118 6.91 -1.79 8.91
CA TRP A 118 8.17 -1.04 8.81
C TRP A 118 9.26 -1.77 9.60
N PRO A 119 10.35 -2.19 8.94
CA PRO A 119 11.42 -2.91 9.62
C PRO A 119 12.00 -2.09 10.78
N GLY A 120 11.96 -2.63 12.00
CA GLY A 120 12.48 -1.96 13.20
C GLY A 120 11.50 -1.03 13.92
N LYS A 121 10.27 -0.86 13.44
CA LYS A 121 9.16 -0.30 14.23
C LYS A 121 8.25 -1.44 14.67
N LYS A 122 7.91 -1.51 15.97
CA LYS A 122 6.83 -2.38 16.43
C LYS A 122 5.53 -1.90 15.78
N ASP A 123 4.71 -2.83 15.30
CA ASP A 123 3.43 -2.53 14.68
C ASP A 123 2.57 -1.73 15.67
N GLU A 124 2.46 -0.43 15.45
CA GLU A 124 1.54 0.41 16.21
C GLU A 124 0.14 0.16 15.66
N GLN A 125 -0.48 -0.92 16.14
CA GLN A 125 -1.91 -1.16 15.98
C GLN A 125 -2.63 -0.02 16.68
N LYS A 126 -2.94 1.04 15.91
CA LYS A 126 -3.86 2.07 16.36
C LYS A 126 -5.24 1.41 16.46
N THR A 127 -5.59 1.06 17.71
CA THR A 127 -6.93 0.64 18.15
C THR A 127 -7.98 1.66 17.76
#